data_AF-Q97U08-F1
#
_entry.id   AF-Q97U08-F1
#
_cell.length_a   1.000
_cell.length_b   1.000
_cell.length_c   1.000
_cell.angle_alpha   90.00
_cell.angle_beta   90.00
_cell.angle_gamma   90.00
#
_symmetry.space_group_name_H-M   'P 1'
#
loop_
_entity.id
_entity.type
_entity.pdbx_description
1 polymer ?
#
loop_
_entity_poly.entity_id
_entity_poly.type
_entity_poly.pdbx_seq_one_letter_code
_entity_poly.pdbx_strand_id
1 'polypeptide(L)' 'MKLACKIYNTLRWADIYFYQRDGKGLTQTELRQLALDLRKQDDEYKQLYSQVVQQIADRYYEARQRFF' A
#
# COMPACT_ATOMS: atom_id res chain seq x y z
N MET A 1 -5.69 12.99 -7.04
CA MET A 1 -5.93 12.62 -5.63
C MET A 1 -6.68 11.30 -5.44
N LYS A 2 -7.80 11.02 -6.14
CA LYS A 2 -8.59 9.78 -5.95
C LYS A 2 -7.78 8.47 -6.04
N LEU A 3 -6.88 8.33 -7.01
CA LEU A 3 -6.09 7.11 -7.21
C LEU A 3 -5.13 6.83 -6.05
N ALA A 4 -4.45 7.87 -5.56
CA ALA A 4 -3.55 7.73 -4.42
C ALA A 4 -4.28 7.28 -3.16
N CYS A 5 -5.50 7.80 -2.93
CA CYS A 5 -6.36 7.37 -1.84
C CYS A 5 -6.83 5.92 -2.01
N LYS A 6 -7.17 5.49 -3.23
CA LYS A 6 -7.52 4.09 -3.52
C LYS A 6 -6.36 3.16 -3.17
N ILE A 7 -5.15 3.44 -3.67
CA ILE A 7 -3.96 2.64 -3.34
C ILE A 7 -3.73 2.60 -1.83
N TYR A 8 -3.77 3.74 -1.14
CA TYR A 8 -3.60 3.80 0.30
C TYR A 8 -4.61 2.91 1.06
N ASN A 9 -5.89 2.97 0.68
CA ASN A 9 -6.94 2.18 1.31
C ASN A 9 -6.78 0.68 1.02
N THR A 10 -6.35 0.31 -0.19
CA THR A 10 -6.07 -1.08 -0.54
C THR A 10 -4.90 -1.64 0.27
N LEU A 11 -3.81 -0.85 0.41
CA LEU A 11 -2.67 -1.24 1.25
C LEU A 11 -3.09 -1.43 2.71
N ARG A 12 -3.89 -0.51 3.25
CA ARG A 12 -4.44 -0.62 4.62
C ARG A 12 -5.30 -1.87 4.80
N TRP A 13 -6.17 -2.17 3.83
CA TRP A 13 -7.03 -3.33 3.91
C TRP A 13 -6.22 -4.63 3.89
N ALA A 14 -5.24 -4.73 2.97
CA ALA A 14 -4.35 -5.89 2.89
C ALA A 14 -3.59 -6.08 4.20
N ASP A 15 -3.05 -5.01 4.77
CA ASP A 15 -2.31 -5.06 6.03
C ASP A 15 -3.15 -5.62 7.19
N ILE A 16 -4.38 -5.14 7.34
CA ILE A 16 -5.32 -5.60 8.36
C ILE A 16 -5.68 -7.07 8.13
N TYR A 17 -5.90 -7.47 6.87
CA TYR A 17 -6.21 -8.86 6.52
C TYR A 17 -5.08 -9.82 6.93
N PHE A 18 -3.83 -9.50 6.61
CA PHE A 18 -2.67 -10.31 7.03
C PHE A 18 -2.48 -10.30 8.54
N TYR A 19 -2.69 -9.16 9.20
CA TYR A 19 -2.63 -9.08 10.65
C TYR A 19 -3.67 -9.97 11.32
N GLN A 20 -4.92 -9.99 10.82
CA GLN A 20 -5.97 -10.86 11.35
C GLN A 20 -5.70 -12.35 11.12
N ARG A 21 -5.05 -12.69 10.00
CA ARG A 21 -4.80 -14.07 9.60
C ARG A 21 -3.60 -14.68 10.33
N ASP A 22 -2.49 -13.95 10.39
CA ASP A 22 -1.19 -14.48 10.81
C ASP A 22 -0.60 -13.73 12.02
N GLY A 23 -1.35 -12.78 12.61
CA GLY A 23 -0.91 -11.94 13.73
C GLY A 23 0.15 -10.90 13.34
N LYS A 24 0.46 -10.77 12.04
CA LYS A 24 1.53 -9.91 11.51
C LYS A 24 1.02 -9.12 10.32
N GLY A 25 1.18 -7.80 10.39
CA GLY A 25 0.98 -6.94 9.23
C GLY A 25 2.10 -7.10 8.22
N LEU A 26 1.89 -6.53 7.03
CA LEU A 26 2.87 -6.46 5.96
C LEU A 26 4.08 -5.60 6.37
N THR A 27 5.25 -6.03 5.95
CA THR A 27 6.49 -5.24 6.05
C THR A 27 6.46 -4.06 5.07
N GLN A 28 7.35 -3.07 5.26
CA GLN A 28 7.48 -1.95 4.34
C GLN A 28 7.76 -2.41 2.90
N THR A 29 8.60 -3.44 2.74
CA THR A 29 8.95 -4.02 1.44
C THR A 29 7.74 -4.67 0.77
N GLU A 30 6.94 -5.44 1.52
CA GLU A 30 5.72 -6.06 0.98
C GLU A 30 4.66 -5.01 0.61
N LEU A 31 4.52 -3.95 1.39
CA LEU A 31 3.62 -2.83 1.06
C LEU A 31 4.04 -2.12 -0.23
N ARG A 32 5.34 -1.88 -0.43
CA ARG A 32 5.88 -1.31 -1.69
C ARG A 32 5.63 -2.23 -2.87
N GLN A 33 5.88 -3.52 -2.70
CA GLN A 33 5.66 -4.52 -3.74
C GLN A 33 4.19 -4.58 -4.14
N LEU A 34 3.29 -4.65 -3.16
CA LEU A 34 1.85 -4.62 -3.40
C LEU A 34 1.42 -3.34 -4.13
N ALA A 35 1.95 -2.17 -3.76
CA ALA A 35 1.66 -0.91 -4.46
C ALA A 35 2.13 -0.91 -5.92
N LEU A 36 3.28 -1.51 -6.21
CA LEU A 36 3.79 -1.69 -7.57
C LEU A 36 2.93 -2.67 -8.38
N ASP A 37 2.47 -3.75 -7.75
CA ASP A 37 1.64 -4.76 -8.42
C ASP A 37 0.25 -4.22 -8.73
N LEU A 38 -0.37 -3.47 -7.80
CA LEU A 38 -1.60 -2.72 -8.07
C LEU A 38 -1.44 -1.80 -9.27
N ARG A 39 -0.32 -1.06 -9.34
CA ARG A 39 -0.03 -0.16 -10.48
C ARG A 39 0.08 -0.89 -11.81
N LYS A 40 0.65 -2.10 -11.82
CA LYS A 40 0.85 -2.90 -13.04
C LYS A 40 -0.45 -3.54 -13.51
N GLN A 41 -1.27 -4.02 -12.58
CA GLN A 41 -2.48 -4.79 -12.87
C GLN A 41 -3.66 -3.93 -13.31
N ASP A 42 -3.74 -2.69 -12.84
CA ASP A 42 -4.88 -1.80 -13.08
C ASP A 42 -4.49 -0.64 -14.03
N ASP A 43 -5.15 -0.57 -15.19
CA ASP A 43 -4.96 0.52 -16.17
C ASP A 43 -5.24 1.90 -15.57
N GLU A 44 -6.14 2.00 -14.58
CA GLU A 44 -6.44 3.25 -13.87
C GLU A 44 -5.22 3.73 -13.07
N TYR A 45 -4.38 2.81 -12.57
CA TYR A 45 -3.19 3.14 -11.78
C TYR A 45 -1.92 3.29 -12.63
N LYS A 46 -1.88 2.80 -13.88
CA LYS A 46 -0.70 2.91 -14.77
C LYS A 46 -0.27 4.36 -15.03
N GLN A 47 -1.19 5.32 -14.93
CA GLN A 47 -0.89 6.75 -15.07
C GLN A 47 -0.06 7.32 -13.89
N LEU A 48 0.02 6.62 -12.75
CA LEU A 48 0.87 7.03 -11.63
C LEU A 48 2.30 6.56 -11.85
N TYR A 49 3.27 7.40 -11.48
CA TYR A 49 4.67 6.98 -11.50
C TYR A 49 4.96 5.92 -10.43
N SER A 50 5.91 5.02 -10.74
CA SER A 50 6.42 4.02 -9.79
C SER A 50 6.83 4.61 -8.45
N GLN A 51 7.41 5.81 -8.47
CA GLN A 51 7.84 6.50 -7.27
C GLN A 51 6.65 6.96 -6.42
N VAL A 52 5.55 7.39 -7.05
CA VAL A 52 4.35 7.87 -6.36
C VAL A 52 3.69 6.73 -5.58
N VAL A 53 3.51 5.56 -6.21
CA VAL A 53 2.87 4.41 -5.53
C VAL A 53 3.72 3.87 -4.38
N GLN A 54 5.05 3.90 -4.51
CA GLN A 54 5.96 3.51 -3.44
C GLN A 54 5.96 4.52 -2.28
N GLN A 55 5.90 5.83 -2.56
CA GLN A 55 5.77 6.85 -1.51
C GLN A 55 4.45 6.74 -0.74
N ILE A 56 3.37 6.29 -1.39
CA ILE A 56 2.10 6.01 -0.71
C ILE A 56 2.27 4.84 0.27
N ALA A 57 2.96 3.78 -0.15
CA ALA A 57 3.28 2.65 0.73
C ALA A 57 4.15 3.08 1.92
N ASP A 58 5.15 3.91 1.68
CA ASP A 58 6.03 4.44 2.74
C ASP A 58 5.27 5.29 3.75
N ARG A 59 4.44 6.23 3.27
CA ARG A 59 3.60 7.05 4.15
C ARG A 59 2.62 6.22 4.98
N TYR A 60 2.05 5.17 4.39
CA TYR A 60 1.19 4.26 5.14
C TYR A 60 1.97 3.51 6.22
N TYR A 61 3.13 2.94 5.88
CA TYR A 61 3.99 2.23 6.82
C TYR A 61 4.42 3.14 7.98
N GLU A 62 4.92 4.34 7.69
CA GLU A 62 5.32 5.31 8.70
C GLU A 62 4.16 5.73 9.61
N ALA A 63 2.97 5.97 9.05
CA ALA A 63 1.79 6.28 9.84
C ALA A 63 1.44 5.12 10.77
N ARG A 64 1.41 3.89 10.26
CA ARG A 64 1.12 2.70 11.06
C ARG A 64 2.10 2.55 12.23
N GLN A 65 3.41 2.72 12.01
CA GLN A 65 4.42 2.63 13.07
C GLN A 65 4.30 3.70 14.17
N ARG A 66 3.58 4.80 13.91
CA ARG A 66 3.34 5.85 14.93
C ARG A 66 2.10 5.61 15.77
N PHE A 67 1.15 4.82 15.28
CA PHE A 67 -0.16 4.63 15.91
C PHE A 67 -0.41 3.19 16.41
N PHE A 68 0.51 2.26 16.14
CA PHE A 68 0.54 0.89 16.65
C PHE A 68 1.90 0.64 17.30
#